data_AF-A0A4R0NRM1-F1
#
_entry.id   AF-A0A4R0NRM1-F1
#
_cell.length_a   1.000
_cell.length_b   1.000
_cell.length_c   1.000
_cell.angle_alpha   90.00
_cell.angle_beta   90.00
_cell.angle_gamma   90.00
#
_symmetry.space_group_name_H-M   'P 1'
#
loop_
_entity.id
_entity.type
_entity.pdbx_description
1 polymer ?
#
loop_
_entity_poly.entity_id
_entity_poly.type
_entity_poly.pdbx_seq_one_letter_code
_entity_poly.pdbx_strand_id
1 'polypeptide(L)'
;MKKTLFALLIITTGLYLSCKKDQNGPTEFYGTWKLTETLADPGDGSGKYMKVQGATRYITFDQSGNVSGEAMPDITSYKVLDSTRIEITSKNYSQKLVYWYKLSPTTLEINPPCIEGCGFRFVRK
;
A
#
# COMPACT_ATOMS: atom_id res chain seq x y z
N MET A 1 35.23 29.77 -39.39
CA MET A 1 34.03 29.69 -38.54
C MET A 1 33.17 28.51 -39.00
N LYS A 2 33.48 27.28 -38.57
CA LYS A 2 32.73 26.06 -38.96
C LYS A 2 32.84 24.90 -37.96
N LYS A 3 33.64 25.06 -36.90
CA LYS A 3 33.92 24.01 -35.90
C LYS A 3 33.08 24.13 -34.63
N THR A 4 32.39 25.26 -34.42
CA THR A 4 31.57 25.51 -33.22
C THR A 4 30.13 25.05 -33.36
N LEU A 5 29.64 24.72 -34.57
CA LEU A 5 28.26 24.24 -34.76
C LEU A 5 28.08 22.75 -34.44
N PHE A 6 29.12 21.93 -34.51
CA PHE A 6 29.01 20.49 -34.27
C PHE A 6 28.97 20.12 -32.78
N ALA A 7 29.46 20.99 -31.90
CA ALA A 7 29.48 20.73 -30.45
C ALA A 7 28.10 20.89 -29.79
N LEU A 8 27.19 21.68 -30.39
CA LEU A 8 25.87 21.96 -29.81
C LEU A 8 24.84 20.86 -30.10
N LEU A 9 25.08 20.02 -31.12
CA LEU A 9 24.16 18.94 -31.52
C LEU A 9 24.32 17.66 -30.69
N ILE A 10 25.47 17.48 -30.04
CA ILE A 10 25.80 16.27 -29.25
C ILE A 10 25.21 16.37 -27.82
N ILE A 11 25.00 17.59 -27.30
CA ILE A 11 24.49 17.80 -25.94
C ILE A 11 22.97 17.58 -25.86
N THR A 12 22.23 17.77 -26.95
CA THR A 12 20.76 17.63 -26.97
C THR A 12 20.26 16.19 -27.16
N THR A 13 21.12 15.25 -27.58
CA THR A 13 20.75 13.84 -27.81
C THR A 13 20.94 12.94 -26.57
N GLY A 14 21.67 13.40 -25.55
CA GLY A 14 21.94 12.62 -24.33
C GLY A 14 20.80 12.57 -23.30
N LEU A 15 19.75 13.38 -23.45
CA LEU A 15 18.67 13.50 -22.47
C LEU A 15 17.53 12.47 -22.65
N TYR A 16 17.60 11.60 -23.66
CA TYR A 16 16.52 10.64 -23.96
C TYR A 16 16.79 9.20 -23.47
N LEU A 17 17.94 8.92 -22.84
CA LEU A 17 18.35 7.55 -22.50
C LEU A 17 18.03 7.08 -21.06
N SER A 18 17.32 7.85 -20.24
CA SER A 18 17.05 7.43 -18.85
C SER A 18 15.58 7.46 -18.46
N CYS A 19 14.73 6.86 -19.29
CA CYS A 19 13.44 6.34 -18.82
C CYS A 19 13.44 4.83 -19.00
N LYS A 20 14.08 4.11 -18.07
CA LYS A 20 13.78 2.68 -17.89
C LYS A 20 12.35 2.63 -17.37
N LYS A 21 11.41 2.28 -18.25
CA LYS A 21 10.05 1.94 -17.83
C LYS A 21 10.15 0.68 -16.98
N ASP A 22 10.07 0.84 -15.66
CA ASP A 22 9.89 -0.28 -14.75
C ASP A 22 8.70 -1.12 -15.27
N GLN A 23 8.94 -2.42 -15.48
CA GLN A 23 7.92 -3.35 -15.97
C GLN A 23 6.90 -3.74 -14.90
N ASN A 24 6.90 -3.04 -13.77
CA ASN A 24 5.84 -3.16 -12.79
C ASN A 24 4.63 -2.42 -13.36
N GLY A 25 3.67 -3.18 -13.89
CA GLY A 25 2.32 -2.68 -14.12
C GLY A 25 1.78 -1.98 -12.87
N PRO A 26 0.68 -1.20 -12.99
CA PRO A 26 0.09 -0.52 -11.83
C PRO A 26 -0.02 -1.50 -10.65
N THR A 27 0.54 -1.14 -9.51
CA THR A 27 0.47 -2.02 -8.35
C THR A 27 -0.97 -2.02 -7.87
N GLU A 28 -1.63 -3.16 -8.03
CA GLU A 28 -3.06 -3.28 -7.78
C GLU A 28 -3.33 -3.56 -6.31
N PHE A 29 -4.16 -2.72 -5.69
CA PHE A 29 -4.56 -2.90 -4.29
C PHE A 29 -5.39 -4.19 -4.10
N TYR A 30 -6.20 -4.53 -5.11
CA TYR A 30 -7.03 -5.71 -5.10
C TYR A 30 -6.19 -7.01 -5.15
N GLY A 31 -6.74 -8.05 -4.54
CA GLY A 31 -6.08 -9.34 -4.38
C GLY A 31 -6.23 -9.91 -2.97
N THR A 32 -5.67 -11.11 -2.77
CA THR A 32 -5.63 -11.78 -1.47
C THR A 32 -4.28 -11.57 -0.82
N TRP A 33 -4.32 -11.17 0.45
CA TRP A 33 -3.18 -10.77 1.25
C TRP A 33 -3.14 -11.60 2.54
N LYS A 34 -1.98 -12.19 2.85
CA LYS A 34 -1.73 -12.93 4.08
C LYS A 34 -1.23 -11.99 5.16
N LEU A 35 -1.88 -11.96 6.32
CA LEU A 35 -1.43 -11.17 7.46
C LEU A 35 -0.14 -11.77 8.04
N THR A 36 0.87 -10.93 8.26
CA THR A 36 2.20 -11.35 8.72
C THR A 36 2.61 -10.67 10.01
N GLU A 37 2.31 -9.37 10.17
CA GLU A 37 2.67 -8.61 11.37
C GLU A 37 1.55 -7.65 11.76
N THR A 38 1.47 -7.36 13.05
CA THR A 38 0.58 -6.34 13.61
C THR A 38 1.36 -5.40 14.53
N LEU A 39 0.97 -4.14 14.54
CA LEU A 39 1.46 -3.11 15.44
C LEU A 39 0.29 -2.63 16.31
N ALA A 40 0.54 -2.53 17.61
CA ALA A 40 -0.28 -1.81 18.57
C ALA A 40 0.67 -1.16 19.58
N ASP A 41 0.68 0.17 19.61
CA ASP A 41 1.45 0.99 20.55
C ASP A 41 0.56 1.35 21.75
N PRO A 42 1.05 1.27 22.99
CA PRO A 42 0.27 1.65 24.18
C PRO A 42 0.21 3.16 24.45
N GLY A 43 0.84 3.99 23.59
CA GLY A 43 0.89 5.44 23.72
C GLY A 43 2.21 5.98 24.30
N ASP A 44 3.20 5.11 24.53
CA ASP A 44 4.54 5.49 25.03
C ASP A 44 5.62 5.45 23.94
N GLY A 45 5.24 5.11 22.70
CA GLY A 45 6.16 5.02 21.55
C GLY A 45 7.01 3.75 21.52
N SER A 46 6.73 2.77 22.39
CA SER A 46 7.45 1.48 22.44
C SER A 46 6.92 0.46 21.43
N GLY A 47 5.79 0.73 20.78
CA GLY A 47 5.10 -0.16 19.87
C GLY A 47 5.97 -0.56 18.69
N LYS A 48 5.97 -1.86 18.38
CA LYS A 48 6.71 -2.43 17.24
C LYS A 48 5.83 -3.43 16.51
N TYR A 49 6.11 -3.61 15.22
CA TYR A 49 5.51 -4.70 14.47
C TYR A 49 5.97 -6.05 15.04
N MET A 50 5.00 -6.87 15.38
CA MET A 50 5.20 -8.22 15.90
C MET A 50 4.59 -9.23 14.93
N LYS A 51 5.31 -10.33 14.69
CA LYS A 51 4.82 -11.43 13.84
C LYS A 51 3.54 -12.03 14.44
N VAL A 52 2.55 -12.26 13.58
CA VAL A 52 1.31 -12.94 13.98
C VAL A 52 1.63 -14.40 14.30
N GLN A 53 1.09 -14.88 15.42
CA GLN A 53 1.17 -16.27 15.86
C GLN A 53 -0.17 -16.98 15.62
N GLY A 54 -0.14 -18.31 15.49
CA GLY A 54 -1.33 -19.14 15.33
C GLY A 54 -1.77 -19.34 13.88
N ALA A 55 -3.07 -19.47 13.67
CA ALA A 55 -3.65 -19.75 12.35
C ALA A 55 -3.34 -18.65 11.33
N THR A 56 -3.06 -19.05 10.09
CA THR A 56 -2.83 -18.10 9.00
C THR A 56 -4.13 -17.41 8.63
N ARG A 57 -4.13 -16.07 8.70
CA ARG A 57 -5.29 -15.23 8.35
C ARG A 57 -5.04 -14.47 7.06
N TYR A 58 -6.10 -14.31 6.27
CA TYR A 58 -6.07 -13.59 5.00
C TYR A 58 -7.11 -12.48 4.96
N ILE A 59 -6.89 -11.51 4.08
CA ILE A 59 -7.86 -10.51 3.65
C ILE A 59 -7.87 -10.44 2.12
N THR A 60 -9.04 -10.36 1.52
CA THR A 60 -9.21 -10.21 0.07
C THR A 60 -9.96 -8.92 -0.21
N PHE A 61 -9.35 -8.10 -1.06
CA PHE A 61 -9.96 -6.90 -1.65
C PHE A 61 -10.35 -7.24 -3.08
N ASP A 62 -11.64 -7.23 -3.42
CA ASP A 62 -12.09 -7.51 -4.79
C ASP A 62 -12.14 -6.22 -5.64
N GLN A 63 -12.31 -6.37 -6.95
CA GLN A 63 -12.41 -5.21 -7.87
C GLN A 63 -13.70 -4.41 -7.71
N SER A 64 -14.73 -4.98 -7.08
CA SER A 64 -16.03 -4.35 -6.82
C SER A 64 -16.04 -3.49 -5.56
N GLY A 65 -14.94 -3.49 -4.80
CA GLY A 65 -14.82 -2.76 -3.54
C GLY A 65 -15.26 -3.55 -2.31
N ASN A 66 -15.55 -4.85 -2.41
CA ASN A 66 -15.86 -5.68 -1.25
C ASN A 66 -14.60 -6.22 -0.58
N VAL A 67 -14.73 -6.49 0.71
CA VAL A 67 -13.67 -7.07 1.53
C VAL A 67 -14.18 -8.35 2.19
N SER A 68 -13.33 -9.38 2.19
CA SER A 68 -13.60 -10.66 2.86
C SER A 68 -12.34 -11.22 3.52
N GLY A 69 -12.53 -12.16 4.45
CA GLY A 69 -11.44 -12.83 5.16
C GLY A 69 -11.45 -12.59 6.67
N GLU A 70 -10.45 -13.15 7.33
CA GLU A 70 -10.36 -13.25 8.80
C GLU A 70 -9.32 -12.31 9.39
N ALA A 71 -8.47 -11.69 8.57
CA ALA A 71 -7.43 -10.81 9.09
C ALA A 71 -8.00 -9.50 9.66
N MET A 72 -9.10 -8.98 9.08
CA MET A 72 -9.83 -7.79 9.53
C MET A 72 -11.34 -8.01 9.36
N PRO A 73 -11.98 -8.82 10.23
CA PRO A 73 -13.34 -9.35 10.01
C PRO A 73 -14.46 -8.29 10.05
N ASP A 74 -14.15 -7.11 10.60
CA ASP A 74 -15.09 -6.01 10.73
C ASP A 74 -15.19 -5.14 9.48
N ILE A 75 -14.25 -5.28 8.52
CA ILE A 75 -14.25 -4.51 7.27
C ILE A 75 -15.14 -5.21 6.25
N THR A 76 -16.01 -4.44 5.59
CA THR A 76 -16.95 -4.95 4.58
C THR A 76 -16.66 -4.45 3.18
N SER A 77 -16.21 -3.20 3.05
CA SER A 77 -15.89 -2.60 1.76
C SER A 77 -14.77 -1.59 1.87
N TYR A 78 -14.15 -1.32 0.72
CA TYR A 78 -13.07 -0.36 0.58
C TYR A 78 -13.23 0.47 -0.70
N LYS A 79 -12.65 1.67 -0.69
CA LYS A 79 -12.50 2.52 -1.86
C LYS A 79 -11.14 3.20 -1.81
N VAL A 80 -10.31 2.97 -2.82
CA VAL A 80 -9.03 3.70 -2.95
C VAL A 80 -9.33 5.16 -3.23
N LEU A 81 -8.81 6.06 -2.38
CA LEU A 81 -8.99 7.50 -2.55
C LEU A 81 -7.82 8.10 -3.34
N ASP A 82 -6.60 7.67 -3.03
CA ASP A 82 -5.36 8.08 -3.70
C ASP A 82 -4.23 7.06 -3.46
N SER A 83 -2.98 7.43 -3.75
CA SER A 83 -1.79 6.59 -3.63
C SER A 83 -1.41 6.20 -2.19
N THR A 84 -2.04 6.80 -1.18
CA THR A 84 -1.70 6.61 0.25
C THR A 84 -2.91 6.40 1.15
N ARG A 85 -4.13 6.66 0.67
CA ARG A 85 -5.36 6.57 1.47
C ARG A 85 -6.42 5.65 0.87
N ILE A 86 -7.04 4.86 1.73
CA ILE A 86 -8.22 4.06 1.44
C ILE A 86 -9.36 4.45 2.38
N GLU A 87 -10.56 4.55 1.85
CA GLU A 87 -11.80 4.64 2.63
C GLU A 87 -12.28 3.23 2.96
N ILE A 88 -12.63 2.99 4.21
CA ILE A 88 -13.06 1.70 4.75
C ILE A 88 -14.47 1.84 5.32
N THR A 89 -15.33 0.89 4.96
CA THR A 89 -16.62 0.67 5.64
C THR A 89 -16.49 -0.51 6.59
N SER A 90 -17.01 -0.36 7.80
CA SER A 90 -16.98 -1.40 8.84
C SER A 90 -18.39 -1.73 9.34
N LYS A 91 -18.57 -2.94 9.85
CA LYS A 91 -19.78 -3.36 10.58
C LYS A 91 -19.95 -2.61 11.91
N ASN A 92 -18.84 -2.20 12.53
CA ASN A 92 -18.82 -1.66 13.89
C ASN A 92 -18.95 -0.14 13.93
N TYR A 93 -18.80 0.54 12.80
CA TYR A 93 -18.84 2.01 12.70
C TYR A 93 -19.85 2.43 11.63
N SER A 94 -20.75 3.35 11.98
CA SER A 94 -21.72 3.93 11.04
C SER A 94 -21.06 4.86 10.02
N GLN A 95 -19.94 5.47 10.40
CA GLN A 95 -19.15 6.35 9.56
C GLN A 95 -18.02 5.60 8.87
N LYS A 96 -17.71 6.03 7.64
CA LYS A 96 -16.55 5.55 6.91
C LYS A 96 -15.28 6.11 7.52
N LEU A 97 -14.23 5.30 7.56
CA LEU A 97 -12.94 5.69 8.11
C LEU A 97 -11.89 5.73 6.99
N VAL A 98 -10.98 6.69 7.05
CA VAL A 98 -9.87 6.77 6.11
C VAL A 98 -8.64 6.15 6.76
N TYR A 99 -8.11 5.11 6.13
CA TYR A 99 -6.90 4.42 6.55
C TYR A 99 -5.75 4.85 5.63
N TRP A 100 -4.55 4.89 6.18
CA TRP A 100 -3.34 5.04 5.38
C TRP A 100 -2.86 3.67 4.91
N TYR A 101 -2.20 3.63 3.77
CA TYR A 101 -1.60 2.40 3.28
C TYR A 101 -0.29 2.65 2.53
N LYS A 102 0.54 1.61 2.48
CA LYS A 102 1.72 1.53 1.62
C LYS A 102 1.67 0.22 0.85
N LEU A 103 1.70 0.33 -0.48
CA LEU A 103 1.54 -0.80 -1.38
C LEU A 103 2.80 -1.03 -2.22
N SER A 104 3.18 -2.29 -2.38
CA SER A 104 4.16 -2.77 -3.35
C SER A 104 3.61 -4.01 -4.07
N PRO A 105 4.27 -4.53 -5.11
CA PRO A 105 3.83 -5.75 -5.79
C PRO A 105 3.65 -6.96 -4.84
N THR A 106 4.40 -7.00 -3.73
CA THR A 106 4.45 -8.17 -2.82
C THR A 106 3.98 -7.86 -1.41
N THR A 107 3.89 -6.59 -1.01
CA THR A 107 3.57 -6.18 0.36
C THR A 107 2.46 -5.15 0.42
N LEU A 108 1.65 -5.23 1.46
CA LEU A 108 0.65 -4.23 1.80
C LEU A 108 0.80 -3.90 3.28
N GLU A 109 0.95 -2.63 3.60
CA GLU A 109 0.84 -2.10 4.95
C GLU A 109 -0.40 -1.23 5.04
N ILE A 110 -1.23 -1.43 6.07
CA ILE A 110 -2.45 -0.67 6.34
C ILE A 110 -2.38 -0.11 7.76
N ASN A 111 -2.61 1.19 7.91
CA ASN A 111 -2.64 1.89 9.19
C ASN A 111 -4.02 2.53 9.38
N PRO A 112 -4.84 1.99 10.29
CA PRO A 112 -6.06 2.66 10.75
C PRO A 112 -5.76 4.01 11.43
N PRO A 113 -6.75 4.91 11.54
CA PRO A 113 -6.61 6.20 12.21
C PRO A 113 -6.69 6.04 13.74
N CYS A 114 -5.79 5.25 14.32
CA CYS A 114 -5.69 5.07 15.76
C CYS A 114 -5.04 6.31 16.41
N ILE A 115 -5.43 6.61 17.66
CA ILE A 115 -4.79 7.67 18.46
C ILE A 115 -3.36 7.25 18.78
N GLU A 116 -3.19 6.01 19.24
CA GLU A 116 -1.90 5.35 19.40
C GLU A 116 -1.50 4.60 18.12
N GLY A 117 -0.20 4.41 17.88
CA GLY A 117 0.29 3.75 16.67
C GLY A 117 -0.29 2.34 16.46
N CYS A 118 -0.94 2.11 15.33
CA CYS A 118 -1.47 0.79 14.97
C CYS A 118 -1.23 0.46 13.50
N GLY A 119 -1.14 -0.81 13.16
CA GLY A 119 -0.87 -1.21 11.78
C GLY A 119 -0.94 -2.70 11.52
N PHE A 120 -1.13 -3.04 10.25
CA PHE A 120 -1.20 -4.40 9.74
C PHE A 120 -0.29 -4.53 8.54
N ARG A 121 0.56 -5.56 8.52
CA ARG A 121 1.42 -5.89 7.38
C ARG A 121 1.06 -7.21 6.78
N PHE A 122 0.99 -7.21 5.47
CA PHE A 122 0.60 -8.35 4.68
C PHE A 122 1.61 -8.62 3.56
N VAL A 123 1.62 -9.88 3.14
CA VAL A 123 2.29 -10.32 1.92
C VAL A 123 1.26 -10.86 0.94
N ARG A 124 1.50 -10.66 -0.35
CA ARG A 124 0.62 -11.18 -1.41
C ARG A 124 0.61 -12.72 -1.37
N LYS A 125 -0.58 -13.32 -1.53
CA LYS A 125 -0.76 -14.77 -1.64
C LYS A 125 -0.37 -15.27 -3.03
#